data_AF-A0A7W5HVJ0-F1
#
_entry.id   AF-A0A7W5HVJ0-F1
#
_cell.length_a   1.000
_cell.length_b   1.000
_cell.length_c   1.000
_cell.angle_alpha   90.00
_cell.angle_beta   90.00
_cell.angle_gamma   90.00
#
_symmetry.space_group_name_H-M   'P 1'
#
loop_
_entity.id
_entity.type
_entity.pdbx_description
1 polymer ?
#
loop_
_entity_poly.entity_id
_entity_poly.type
_entity_poly.pdbx_seq_one_letter_code
_entity_poly.pdbx_strand_id
1 'polypeptide(L)'
;MTATAQVNVMTIEEQNSSLTIALSVVGSGASVSLDETSGLQNATATPAPSGDADDNDILVASLPSTFATRLTALGAGTATGAALSGYTGAVGNTGSNAFTVTPDPGATITNISFVDSNGAPLNGLDSGLDTLDGTSILLYTDANNDNIVLGRAGGANGTIVFAAYIEETGSPVSGGKIWTVEYQPLKHTDTANPDDSLNLLNKVFIGASQDLEFSLANAPSGQNLFLMFTKANPATETVNGVVRITDPTIIATGKNPADQSSGANITTGDTINTSQAGGPTTFGTNNQMITEQEGIRYSFVTGARQDMTIPNLDQNEADIESNIDFTGVFNAKMANFDVVQLQSGKSAVVKISAFNTAVESGANFINGYVGDTSVAITNVRVFNISTGQVIENSNGSVNDPSINITFSGGVATITGVKAGYQIEYTTTSDHNRVLIENGAALDAKGTAHADFDIGGFTLVQASISKTEIGSKMIFEDDGPTATGTAVTGTVDEDGLANGIAGGTGDVAGEATTAGGSVTGIFQSGADTPLTYALSSDTSGLPALSSGGVALVYSVVGGTLTAKAGVAGADVFTFSLTAAGVYSFTLLKPL
;
A
#
# COMPACT_ATOMS: atom_id res chain seq x y z
N MET A 1 48.59 -38.63 -14.04
CA MET A 1 47.94 -37.41 -13.53
C MET A 1 46.49 -37.52 -13.98
N THR A 2 45.62 -38.01 -13.10
CA THR A 2 44.22 -38.31 -13.43
C THR A 2 43.39 -37.37 -12.57
N ALA A 3 42.74 -36.39 -13.20
CA ALA A 3 41.85 -35.46 -12.53
C ALA A 3 40.44 -36.05 -12.55
N THR A 4 39.87 -36.29 -11.38
CA THR A 4 38.47 -36.67 -11.21
C THR A 4 37.66 -35.39 -11.05
N ALA A 5 36.79 -35.08 -12.01
CA ALA A 5 35.82 -34.00 -11.86
C ALA A 5 34.61 -34.53 -11.07
N GLN A 6 34.39 -34.00 -9.87
CA GLN A 6 33.12 -34.16 -9.16
C GLN A 6 32.10 -33.24 -9.83
N VAL A 7 31.12 -33.84 -10.51
CA VAL A 7 29.92 -33.14 -10.95
C VAL A 7 28.94 -33.22 -9.78
N ASN A 8 28.71 -32.08 -9.11
CA ASN A 8 27.59 -31.94 -8.18
C ASN A 8 26.31 -31.92 -9.00
N VAL A 9 25.64 -33.08 -9.09
CA VAL A 9 24.26 -33.15 -9.58
C VAL A 9 23.36 -32.97 -8.37
N MET A 10 22.90 -31.74 -8.16
CA MET A 10 21.83 -31.43 -7.21
C MET A 10 20.51 -31.96 -7.79
N THR A 11 19.81 -32.84 -7.07
CA THR A 11 18.54 -33.42 -7.54
C THR A 11 17.39 -32.44 -7.31
N ILE A 12 16.38 -32.49 -8.18
CA ILE A 12 15.19 -31.60 -8.16
C ILE A 12 14.42 -31.68 -6.83
N GLU A 13 14.56 -32.77 -6.07
CA GLU A 13 13.96 -32.91 -4.73
C GLU A 13 14.59 -31.98 -3.67
N GLU A 14 15.87 -31.63 -3.79
CA GLU A 14 16.52 -30.67 -2.86
C GLU A 14 16.11 -29.21 -3.14
N GLN A 15 15.67 -28.87 -4.36
CA GLN A 15 15.12 -27.55 -4.66
C GLN A 15 13.69 -27.36 -4.12
N ASN A 16 12.91 -28.43 -4.03
CA ASN A 16 11.51 -28.35 -3.55
C ASN A 16 11.39 -28.28 -2.02
N SER A 17 12.45 -28.56 -1.26
CA SER A 17 12.50 -28.39 0.20
C SER A 17 12.83 -26.95 0.63
N SER A 18 13.12 -26.04 -0.31
CA SER A 18 13.51 -24.65 -0.04
C SER A 18 12.41 -23.62 -0.36
N LEU A 19 11.20 -24.05 -0.76
CA LEU A 19 10.06 -23.15 -0.92
C LEU A 19 9.42 -22.93 0.45
N THR A 20 10.08 -22.10 1.26
CA THR A 20 9.48 -21.47 2.44
C THR A 20 8.34 -20.58 1.93
N ILE A 21 7.08 -21.02 2.11
CA ILE A 21 5.92 -20.15 1.88
C ILE A 21 5.90 -19.19 3.07
N ALA A 22 6.56 -18.05 2.91
CA ALA A 22 6.37 -16.87 3.74
C ALA A 22 5.16 -16.07 3.19
N LEU A 23 4.52 -15.24 4.03
CA LEU A 23 3.54 -14.25 3.58
C LEU A 23 4.05 -13.60 2.29
N SER A 24 3.29 -13.71 1.22
CA SER A 24 3.69 -13.17 -0.07
C SER A 24 2.63 -12.26 -0.62
N VAL A 25 3.08 -11.14 -1.19
CA VAL A 25 2.29 -10.24 -2.02
C VAL A 25 3.01 -10.16 -3.34
N VAL A 26 2.29 -10.43 -4.44
CA VAL A 26 2.88 -10.48 -5.78
C VAL A 26 1.99 -9.70 -6.73
N GLY A 27 2.58 -8.74 -7.45
CA GLY A 27 1.89 -8.04 -8.54
C GLY A 27 1.53 -9.03 -9.65
N SER A 28 0.28 -8.99 -10.13
CA SER A 28 -0.20 -9.84 -11.23
C SER A 28 0.31 -9.38 -12.59
N GLY A 29 0.75 -8.11 -12.68
CA GLY A 29 1.12 -7.43 -13.92
C GLY A 29 -0.01 -6.60 -14.54
N ALA A 30 -1.25 -6.70 -14.05
CA ALA A 30 -2.35 -5.86 -14.53
C ALA A 30 -2.10 -4.39 -14.15
N SER A 31 -2.18 -3.51 -15.15
CA SER A 31 -2.18 -2.05 -14.97
C SER A 31 -3.56 -1.54 -14.57
N VAL A 32 -3.58 -0.33 -14.04
CA VAL A 32 -4.72 0.59 -14.01
C VAL A 32 -4.23 1.89 -14.64
N SER A 33 -4.57 2.11 -15.90
CA SER A 33 -4.32 3.37 -16.60
C SER A 33 -5.60 4.17 -16.76
N LEU A 34 -5.51 5.44 -16.40
CA LEU A 34 -6.58 6.43 -16.51
C LEU A 34 -6.09 7.48 -17.50
N ASP A 35 -6.86 7.73 -18.54
CA ASP A 35 -6.53 8.72 -19.58
C ASP A 35 -7.31 10.03 -19.34
N GLU A 36 -6.61 11.16 -19.38
CA GLU A 36 -7.21 12.49 -19.24
C GLU A 36 -8.08 12.87 -20.46
N THR A 37 -7.89 12.18 -21.60
CA THR A 37 -8.63 12.35 -22.84
C THR A 37 -10.12 12.18 -22.62
N SER A 38 -10.89 13.20 -23.03
CA SER A 38 -12.34 13.19 -22.87
C SER A 38 -13.00 11.94 -23.48
N GLY A 39 -13.76 11.20 -22.66
CA GLY A 39 -14.43 9.98 -23.11
C GLY A 39 -14.15 8.82 -22.16
N LEU A 40 -14.33 7.60 -22.66
CA LEU A 40 -13.80 6.41 -22.01
C LEU A 40 -12.72 5.86 -22.95
N GLN A 41 -11.49 5.79 -22.47
CA GLN A 41 -10.37 5.17 -23.18
C GLN A 41 -10.20 3.75 -22.67
N ASN A 42 -10.65 2.82 -23.49
CA ASN A 42 -10.47 1.39 -23.28
C ASN A 42 -10.74 0.65 -24.59
N ALA A 43 -10.29 -0.60 -24.65
CA ALA A 43 -10.39 -1.47 -25.83
C ALA A 43 -11.78 -1.58 -26.47
N THR A 44 -12.86 -1.32 -25.74
CA THR A 44 -14.23 -1.40 -26.27
C THR A 44 -14.78 -0.05 -26.73
N ALA A 45 -14.56 1.02 -25.96
CA ALA A 45 -15.08 2.35 -26.25
C ALA A 45 -14.23 3.08 -27.30
N THR A 46 -12.90 2.96 -27.19
CA THR A 46 -11.93 3.59 -28.10
C THR A 46 -10.92 2.54 -28.57
N PRO A 47 -11.25 1.70 -29.58
CA PRO A 47 -10.37 0.62 -30.03
C PRO A 47 -9.17 1.10 -30.88
N ALA A 48 -9.08 2.39 -31.17
CA ALA A 48 -7.99 3.03 -31.90
C ALA A 48 -7.96 4.54 -31.57
N PRO A 49 -6.76 5.17 -31.50
CA PRO A 49 -5.43 4.57 -31.62
C PRO A 49 -5.10 3.58 -30.49
N SER A 50 -3.94 2.91 -30.57
CA SER A 50 -3.62 1.82 -29.64
C SER A 50 -3.39 2.27 -28.20
N GLY A 51 -2.95 3.51 -27.96
CA GLY A 51 -2.82 4.10 -26.62
C GLY A 51 -4.18 4.14 -25.93
N ASP A 52 -5.14 4.86 -26.50
CA ASP A 52 -6.51 4.92 -25.99
C ASP A 52 -7.18 3.53 -25.79
N ALA A 53 -6.77 2.54 -26.59
CA ALA A 53 -7.34 1.19 -26.56
C ALA A 53 -6.74 0.30 -25.46
N ASP A 54 -5.52 0.57 -24.99
CA ASP A 54 -4.89 -0.20 -23.91
C ASP A 54 -5.19 0.35 -22.51
N ASP A 55 -5.95 1.44 -22.44
CA ASP A 55 -6.44 2.04 -21.21
C ASP A 55 -7.57 1.31 -20.50
N ASN A 56 -7.77 1.70 -19.23
CA ASN A 56 -8.65 1.01 -18.30
C ASN A 56 -9.78 1.90 -17.76
N ASP A 57 -10.15 2.93 -18.52
CA ASP A 57 -11.17 3.88 -18.11
C ASP A 57 -12.50 3.21 -17.86
N ILE A 58 -13.12 3.64 -16.78
CA ILE A 58 -14.45 3.24 -16.37
C ILE A 58 -15.24 4.48 -15.92
N LEU A 59 -16.57 4.40 -16.02
CA LEU A 59 -17.43 5.47 -15.54
C LEU A 59 -17.15 5.77 -14.06
N VAL A 60 -16.97 7.04 -13.71
CA VAL A 60 -16.84 7.52 -12.31
C VAL A 60 -18.00 7.02 -11.42
N ALA A 61 -19.20 6.88 -11.99
CA ALA A 61 -20.36 6.35 -11.27
C ALA A 61 -20.23 4.87 -10.84
N SER A 62 -19.23 4.15 -11.37
CA SER A 62 -18.92 2.76 -11.03
C SER A 62 -17.97 2.61 -9.84
N LEU A 63 -17.45 3.71 -9.27
CA LEU A 63 -16.57 3.65 -8.11
C LEU A 63 -17.22 2.87 -6.95
N PRO A 64 -16.46 2.03 -6.23
CA PRO A 64 -16.96 1.34 -5.05
C PRO A 64 -17.55 2.33 -4.03
N SER A 65 -18.69 1.97 -3.44
CA SER A 65 -19.43 2.87 -2.55
C SER A 65 -18.62 3.33 -1.33
N THR A 66 -17.80 2.43 -0.76
CA THR A 66 -16.85 2.74 0.31
C THR A 66 -15.87 3.83 -0.11
N PHE A 67 -15.33 3.73 -1.32
CA PHE A 67 -14.36 4.69 -1.85
C PHE A 67 -15.00 6.03 -2.16
N ALA A 68 -16.11 6.05 -2.92
CA ALA A 68 -16.84 7.26 -3.28
C ALA A 68 -17.33 8.04 -2.05
N THR A 69 -17.82 7.34 -1.02
CA THR A 69 -18.26 7.95 0.24
C THR A 69 -17.09 8.59 0.97
N ARG A 70 -15.93 7.91 1.03
CA ARG A 70 -14.75 8.45 1.69
C ARG A 70 -14.21 9.69 0.98
N LEU A 71 -14.13 9.68 -0.35
CA LEU A 71 -13.71 10.84 -1.17
C LEU A 71 -14.65 12.04 -0.98
N THR A 72 -15.96 11.81 -0.91
CA THR A 72 -16.95 12.85 -0.59
C THR A 72 -16.71 13.44 0.80
N ALA A 73 -16.45 12.61 1.81
CA ALA A 73 -16.16 13.06 3.16
C ALA A 73 -14.83 13.85 3.26
N LEU A 74 -13.87 13.54 2.39
CA LEU A 74 -12.59 14.24 2.27
C LEU A 74 -12.68 15.55 1.47
N GLY A 75 -13.83 15.83 0.85
CA GLY A 75 -14.04 17.03 0.04
C GLY A 75 -13.24 17.04 -1.26
N ALA A 76 -13.04 15.87 -1.90
CA ALA A 76 -12.21 15.74 -3.09
C ALA A 76 -12.71 16.55 -4.31
N GLY A 77 -14.01 16.85 -4.39
CA GLY A 77 -14.62 17.61 -5.49
C GLY A 77 -15.24 16.70 -6.55
N THR A 78 -15.24 17.17 -7.80
CA THR A 78 -15.78 16.43 -8.95
C THR A 78 -14.64 15.73 -9.67
N ALA A 79 -14.74 14.41 -9.83
CA ALA A 79 -13.74 13.66 -10.58
C ALA A 79 -13.85 13.91 -12.08
N THR A 80 -12.71 13.91 -12.77
CA THR A 80 -12.56 14.06 -14.23
C THR A 80 -12.63 12.70 -14.92
N GLY A 81 -12.01 11.68 -14.34
CA GLY A 81 -11.97 10.31 -14.85
C GLY A 81 -11.80 9.27 -13.74
N ALA A 82 -11.99 8.00 -14.08
CA ALA A 82 -11.71 6.88 -13.19
C ALA A 82 -11.26 5.67 -14.01
N ALA A 83 -10.42 4.82 -13.43
CA ALA A 83 -9.99 3.57 -14.05
C ALA A 83 -10.03 2.41 -13.05
N LEU A 84 -10.11 1.19 -13.59
CA LEU A 84 -10.12 -0.06 -12.83
C LEU A 84 -9.12 -1.04 -13.43
N SER A 85 -8.24 -1.60 -12.60
CA SER A 85 -7.17 -2.46 -13.07
C SER A 85 -7.63 -3.56 -14.03
N GLY A 86 -7.05 -3.60 -15.24
CA GLY A 86 -7.37 -4.57 -16.29
C GLY A 86 -8.81 -4.52 -16.82
N TYR A 87 -9.51 -3.40 -16.64
CA TYR A 87 -10.83 -3.17 -17.23
C TYR A 87 -10.70 -2.89 -18.72
N THR A 88 -11.59 -3.48 -19.54
CA THR A 88 -11.50 -3.38 -21.02
C THR A 88 -12.75 -2.78 -21.67
N GLY A 89 -13.73 -2.35 -20.88
CA GLY A 89 -15.04 -1.90 -21.37
C GLY A 89 -15.98 -3.01 -21.87
N ALA A 90 -15.52 -4.26 -21.98
CA ALA A 90 -16.32 -5.35 -22.49
C ALA A 90 -17.50 -5.66 -21.54
N VAL A 91 -18.64 -6.09 -22.09
CA VAL A 91 -19.85 -6.39 -21.31
C VAL A 91 -19.54 -7.45 -20.24
N GLY A 92 -19.78 -7.12 -18.97
CA GLY A 92 -19.55 -8.00 -17.83
C GLY A 92 -18.09 -8.08 -17.37
N ASN A 93 -17.17 -7.35 -18.01
CA ASN A 93 -15.82 -7.16 -17.47
C ASN A 93 -15.91 -6.36 -16.16
N THR A 94 -15.21 -6.83 -15.12
CA THR A 94 -15.19 -6.18 -13.79
C THR A 94 -13.75 -5.88 -13.36
N GLY A 95 -12.83 -5.74 -14.32
CA GLY A 95 -11.40 -5.65 -14.06
C GLY A 95 -10.77 -6.99 -13.67
N SER A 96 -9.47 -6.92 -13.39
CA SER A 96 -8.59 -8.01 -13.01
C SER A 96 -7.85 -7.66 -11.73
N ASN A 97 -7.47 -8.67 -10.94
CA ASN A 97 -6.63 -8.44 -9.77
C ASN A 97 -5.30 -7.84 -10.21
N ALA A 98 -4.87 -6.77 -9.55
CA ALA A 98 -3.56 -6.14 -9.74
C ALA A 98 -2.46 -6.84 -8.92
N PHE A 99 -2.85 -7.56 -7.88
CA PHE A 99 -1.96 -8.34 -7.04
C PHE A 99 -2.67 -9.55 -6.43
N THR A 100 -1.87 -10.54 -6.02
CA THR A 100 -2.31 -11.69 -5.24
C THR A 100 -1.58 -11.72 -3.90
N VAL A 101 -2.26 -12.22 -2.88
CA VAL A 101 -1.71 -12.41 -1.53
C VAL A 101 -1.84 -13.87 -1.14
N THR A 102 -0.77 -14.46 -0.61
CA THR A 102 -0.78 -15.80 -0.04
C THR A 102 -0.30 -15.72 1.41
N PRO A 103 -1.15 -16.04 2.40
CA PRO A 103 -0.73 -16.11 3.80
C PRO A 103 0.20 -17.31 4.03
N ASP A 104 0.91 -17.28 5.15
CA ASP A 104 1.58 -18.48 5.66
C ASP A 104 0.55 -19.62 5.91
N PRO A 105 0.97 -20.90 5.82
CA PRO A 105 0.10 -22.01 6.20
C PRO A 105 -0.46 -21.85 7.62
N GLY A 106 -1.79 -21.82 7.75
CA GLY A 106 -2.50 -21.64 9.03
C GLY A 106 -2.80 -20.19 9.40
N ALA A 107 -2.12 -19.21 8.79
CA ALA A 107 -2.34 -17.80 9.06
C ALA A 107 -3.52 -17.21 8.27
N THR A 108 -4.07 -16.11 8.80
CA THR A 108 -5.10 -15.31 8.13
C THR A 108 -4.55 -13.91 7.83
N ILE A 109 -4.84 -13.38 6.64
CA ILE A 109 -4.52 -11.99 6.28
C ILE A 109 -5.35 -11.05 7.17
N THR A 110 -4.66 -10.15 7.84
CA THR A 110 -5.25 -9.19 8.80
C THR A 110 -5.43 -7.81 8.21
N ASN A 111 -4.62 -7.44 7.22
CA ASN A 111 -4.72 -6.14 6.55
C ASN A 111 -4.10 -6.18 5.15
N ILE A 112 -4.63 -5.36 4.25
CA ILE A 112 -4.02 -5.02 2.96
C ILE A 112 -4.13 -3.51 2.77
N SER A 113 -3.02 -2.83 2.55
CA SER A 113 -3.01 -1.36 2.49
C SER A 113 -1.98 -0.80 1.52
N PHE A 114 -2.14 0.47 1.16
CA PHE A 114 -1.11 1.22 0.46
C PHE A 114 -0.02 1.67 1.43
N VAL A 115 1.22 1.32 1.12
CA VAL A 115 2.40 1.61 1.94
C VAL A 115 3.55 2.17 1.10
N ASP A 116 4.53 2.74 1.79
CA ASP A 116 5.78 3.20 1.21
C ASP A 116 6.77 2.04 0.97
N SER A 117 7.95 2.39 0.43
CA SER A 117 9.03 1.42 0.20
C SER A 117 9.57 0.76 1.47
N ASN A 118 9.24 1.23 2.67
CA ASN A 118 9.58 0.62 3.95
C ASN A 118 8.45 -0.24 4.53
N GLY A 119 7.24 -0.18 3.96
CA GLY A 119 6.05 -0.88 4.47
C GLY A 119 5.25 -0.08 5.49
N ALA A 120 5.54 1.22 5.64
CA ALA A 120 4.80 2.14 6.49
C ALA A 120 3.72 2.89 5.68
N PRO A 121 2.65 3.42 6.31
CA PRO A 121 1.69 4.27 5.63
C PRO A 121 2.38 5.49 4.97
N LEU A 122 1.97 5.83 3.75
CA LEU A 122 2.46 7.01 3.04
C LEU A 122 2.05 8.27 3.82
N ASN A 123 3.01 9.16 4.07
CA ASN A 123 2.78 10.37 4.85
C ASN A 123 3.62 11.54 4.32
N GLY A 124 3.20 12.08 3.17
CA GLY A 124 3.86 13.22 2.53
C GLY A 124 5.05 12.84 1.65
N LEU A 125 5.08 11.60 1.15
CA LEU A 125 6.09 11.18 0.16
C LEU A 125 5.81 11.89 -1.16
N ASP A 126 6.82 12.51 -1.75
CA ASP A 126 6.72 13.13 -3.08
C ASP A 126 6.48 12.06 -4.16
N SER A 127 5.36 12.18 -4.88
CA SER A 127 4.99 11.29 -5.97
C SER A 127 5.95 11.41 -7.16
N GLY A 128 6.60 12.57 -7.33
CA GLY A 128 7.32 12.94 -8.55
C GLY A 128 6.42 13.52 -9.64
N LEU A 129 5.13 13.69 -9.36
CA LEU A 129 4.15 14.35 -10.23
C LEU A 129 3.85 15.75 -9.69
N ASP A 130 3.57 16.69 -10.59
CA ASP A 130 3.20 18.07 -10.26
C ASP A 130 1.81 18.40 -10.84
N THR A 131 1.11 19.34 -10.21
CA THR A 131 -0.03 20.03 -10.84
C THR A 131 0.45 20.97 -11.95
N LEU A 132 -0.45 21.42 -12.83
CA LEU A 132 -0.11 22.33 -13.94
C LEU A 132 0.65 23.60 -13.54
N ASP A 133 0.39 24.12 -12.33
CA ASP A 133 1.09 25.30 -11.79
C ASP A 133 2.48 24.99 -11.19
N GLY A 134 2.90 23.73 -11.23
CA GLY A 134 4.19 23.24 -10.73
C GLY A 134 4.19 22.93 -9.22
N THR A 135 3.03 22.76 -8.60
CA THR A 135 2.95 22.32 -7.20
C THR A 135 3.10 20.81 -7.10
N SER A 136 4.10 20.34 -6.36
CA SER A 136 4.34 18.91 -6.19
C SER A 136 3.21 18.20 -5.47
N ILE A 137 2.92 16.99 -5.91
CA ILE A 137 1.84 16.16 -5.38
C ILE A 137 2.44 15.19 -4.36
N LEU A 138 1.99 15.28 -3.11
CA LEU A 138 2.46 14.44 -2.02
C LEU A 138 1.44 13.33 -1.70
N LEU A 139 1.94 12.12 -1.45
CA LEU A 139 1.16 10.91 -1.23
C LEU A 139 0.84 10.70 0.25
N TYR A 140 -0.42 10.35 0.53
CA TYR A 140 -0.92 10.06 1.88
C TYR A 140 -1.82 8.83 1.88
N THR A 141 -1.50 7.82 2.70
CA THR A 141 -2.44 6.74 3.01
C THR A 141 -3.53 7.31 3.92
N ASP A 142 -4.80 7.04 3.62
CA ASP A 142 -5.91 7.61 4.38
C ASP A 142 -6.01 7.00 5.78
N ALA A 143 -6.09 7.85 6.81
CA ALA A 143 -6.05 7.43 8.20
C ALA A 143 -7.30 6.65 8.68
N ASN A 144 -8.42 6.74 7.95
CA ASN A 144 -9.66 6.05 8.31
C ASN A 144 -9.90 4.80 7.46
N ASN A 145 -9.19 4.65 6.34
CA ASN A 145 -9.25 3.51 5.44
C ASN A 145 -7.94 3.43 4.63
N ASP A 146 -7.00 2.63 5.11
CA ASP A 146 -5.65 2.49 4.55
C ASP A 146 -5.60 1.72 3.21
N ASN A 147 -6.73 1.18 2.76
CA ASN A 147 -6.94 0.78 1.37
C ASN A 147 -6.97 1.98 0.40
N ILE A 148 -6.95 3.23 0.89
CA ILE A 148 -6.97 4.44 0.06
C ILE A 148 -5.62 5.17 0.16
N VAL A 149 -5.07 5.57 -0.99
CA VAL A 149 -3.97 6.53 -1.09
C VAL A 149 -4.44 7.79 -1.83
N LEU A 150 -4.01 8.95 -1.36
CA LEU A 150 -4.37 10.27 -1.87
C LEU A 150 -3.12 10.98 -2.38
N GLY A 151 -3.17 11.51 -3.61
CA GLY A 151 -2.22 12.52 -4.09
C GLY A 151 -2.75 13.91 -3.78
N ARG A 152 -2.04 14.67 -2.94
CA ARG A 152 -2.44 16.04 -2.52
C ARG A 152 -1.43 17.09 -2.95
N ALA A 153 -1.91 18.20 -3.51
CA ALA A 153 -1.06 19.32 -3.91
C ALA A 153 -0.39 19.99 -2.69
N GLY A 154 0.94 19.98 -2.64
CA GLY A 154 1.78 20.75 -1.72
C GLY A 154 1.79 20.32 -0.24
N GLY A 155 0.88 19.45 0.21
CA GLY A 155 0.84 19.00 1.61
C GLY A 155 -0.42 18.26 2.04
N ALA A 156 -0.46 17.85 3.32
CA ALA A 156 -1.52 17.01 3.89
C ALA A 156 -2.92 17.63 3.84
N ASN A 157 -3.01 18.96 3.83
CA ASN A 157 -4.26 19.71 3.70
C ASN A 157 -4.49 20.25 2.28
N GLY A 158 -3.63 19.87 1.32
CA GLY A 158 -3.76 20.22 -0.08
C GLY A 158 -5.02 19.62 -0.71
N THR A 159 -5.45 20.22 -1.82
CA THR A 159 -6.51 19.64 -2.65
C THR A 159 -6.11 18.26 -3.14
N ILE A 160 -7.06 17.34 -3.21
CA ILE A 160 -6.84 16.01 -3.78
C ILE A 160 -6.77 16.18 -5.30
N VAL A 161 -5.67 15.71 -5.90
CA VAL A 161 -5.41 15.74 -7.34
C VAL A 161 -5.83 14.39 -7.95
N PHE A 162 -5.41 13.30 -7.33
CA PHE A 162 -5.88 11.95 -7.64
C PHE A 162 -6.02 11.12 -6.35
N ALA A 163 -6.72 10.01 -6.45
CA ALA A 163 -6.78 9.00 -5.40
C ALA A 163 -6.80 7.59 -5.98
N ALA A 164 -6.38 6.61 -5.19
CA ALA A 164 -6.52 5.21 -5.54
C ALA A 164 -7.06 4.38 -4.38
N TYR A 165 -7.68 3.25 -4.72
CA TYR A 165 -8.34 2.37 -3.77
C TYR A 165 -8.08 0.89 -4.06
N ILE A 166 -7.79 0.12 -3.01
CA ILE A 166 -7.70 -1.33 -3.04
C ILE A 166 -9.09 -1.93 -2.83
N GLU A 167 -9.64 -2.57 -3.85
CA GLU A 167 -10.78 -3.46 -3.70
C GLU A 167 -10.28 -4.89 -3.45
N GLU A 168 -10.38 -5.35 -2.21
CA GLU A 168 -9.99 -6.71 -1.83
C GLU A 168 -10.87 -7.78 -2.49
N THR A 169 -10.26 -8.90 -2.85
CA THR A 169 -10.93 -10.01 -3.54
C THR A 169 -10.62 -11.36 -2.88
N GLY A 170 -11.56 -12.30 -3.03
CA GLY A 170 -11.50 -13.63 -2.44
C GLY A 170 -12.21 -13.73 -1.08
N SER A 171 -12.56 -14.96 -0.71
CA SER A 171 -13.08 -15.29 0.63
C SER A 171 -12.50 -16.64 1.06
N PRO A 172 -11.46 -16.68 1.93
CA PRO A 172 -10.74 -15.54 2.52
C PRO A 172 -9.99 -14.69 1.48
N VAL A 173 -9.56 -13.48 1.89
CA VAL A 173 -8.88 -12.52 1.01
C VAL A 173 -7.60 -13.13 0.42
N SER A 174 -7.43 -12.99 -0.90
CA SER A 174 -6.32 -13.60 -1.66
C SER A 174 -5.73 -12.68 -2.73
N GLY A 175 -6.17 -11.42 -2.80
CA GLY A 175 -5.67 -10.42 -3.74
C GLY A 175 -6.55 -9.19 -3.76
N GLY A 176 -6.33 -8.31 -4.73
CA GLY A 176 -7.16 -7.12 -4.90
C GLY A 176 -7.04 -6.49 -6.28
N LYS A 177 -8.05 -5.68 -6.61
CA LYS A 177 -8.08 -4.79 -7.76
C LYS A 177 -7.70 -3.38 -7.32
N ILE A 178 -7.18 -2.57 -8.23
CA ILE A 178 -6.88 -1.16 -7.96
C ILE A 178 -7.83 -0.30 -8.77
N TRP A 179 -8.43 0.66 -8.09
CA TRP A 179 -9.18 1.76 -8.68
C TRP A 179 -8.34 3.02 -8.62
N THR A 180 -8.34 3.83 -9.68
CA THR A 180 -7.81 5.20 -9.67
C THR A 180 -8.92 6.18 -10.04
N VAL A 181 -8.81 7.40 -9.55
CA VAL A 181 -9.71 8.51 -9.85
C VAL A 181 -8.93 9.81 -9.83
N GLU A 182 -9.24 10.69 -10.75
CA GLU A 182 -8.57 11.97 -10.93
C GLU A 182 -9.52 13.14 -10.75
N TYR A 183 -8.99 14.28 -10.31
CA TYR A 183 -9.72 15.50 -9.98
C TYR A 183 -9.12 16.76 -10.60
N GLN A 184 -7.82 16.73 -10.94
CA GLN A 184 -7.12 17.82 -11.61
C GLN A 184 -6.09 17.24 -12.58
N PRO A 185 -5.88 17.87 -13.74
CA PRO A 185 -4.89 17.43 -14.71
C PRO A 185 -3.47 17.49 -14.14
N LEU A 186 -2.65 16.53 -14.57
CA LEU A 186 -1.25 16.40 -14.19
C LEU A 186 -0.36 17.20 -15.14
N LYS A 187 0.77 17.66 -14.63
CA LYS A 187 1.71 18.43 -15.44
C LYS A 187 2.51 17.52 -16.38
N HIS A 188 2.42 17.87 -17.65
CA HIS A 188 3.21 17.32 -18.72
C HIS A 188 4.74 17.53 -18.59
N THR A 189 5.53 16.46 -18.79
CA THR A 189 7.00 16.55 -18.72
C THR A 189 7.72 16.49 -20.07
N ASP A 190 7.14 15.81 -21.07
CA ASP A 190 7.71 15.70 -22.43
C ASP A 190 6.85 16.37 -23.51
N THR A 191 7.00 17.69 -23.68
CA THR A 191 6.25 18.53 -24.64
C THR A 191 6.24 18.10 -26.12
N ALA A 192 6.97 17.05 -26.49
CA ALA A 192 6.96 16.48 -27.83
C ALA A 192 6.01 15.28 -27.98
N ASN A 193 5.54 14.68 -26.87
CA ASN A 193 4.65 13.53 -26.86
C ASN A 193 3.28 13.93 -26.29
N PRO A 194 2.21 14.06 -27.10
CA PRO A 194 0.90 14.46 -26.59
C PRO A 194 0.15 13.35 -25.82
N ASP A 195 0.79 12.22 -25.53
CA ASP A 195 0.23 11.03 -24.87
C ASP A 195 1.30 10.49 -23.90
N ASP A 196 1.57 11.24 -22.82
CA ASP A 196 2.69 10.98 -21.88
C ASP A 196 2.23 10.14 -20.69
N SER A 197 2.90 9.01 -20.49
CA SER A 197 2.55 8.02 -19.49
C SER A 197 3.27 8.31 -18.18
N LEU A 198 2.52 8.85 -17.22
CA LEU A 198 2.99 9.17 -15.88
C LEU A 198 2.63 8.04 -14.91
N ASN A 199 3.53 7.71 -13.97
CA ASN A 199 3.25 6.67 -12.99
C ASN A 199 3.91 6.94 -11.62
N LEU A 200 3.65 6.06 -10.67
CA LEU A 200 4.12 6.17 -9.28
C LEU A 200 5.25 5.17 -8.97
N LEU A 201 6.08 4.83 -9.97
CA LEU A 201 7.15 3.83 -9.86
C LEU A 201 8.01 4.04 -8.61
N ASN A 202 8.18 2.98 -7.82
CA ASN A 202 8.94 2.96 -6.55
C ASN A 202 8.40 3.89 -5.46
N LYS A 203 7.21 4.47 -5.62
CA LYS A 203 6.56 5.33 -4.61
C LYS A 203 5.49 4.59 -3.84
N VAL A 204 4.67 3.80 -4.54
CA VAL A 204 3.50 3.12 -3.97
C VAL A 204 3.69 1.61 -4.00
N PHE A 205 3.44 0.98 -2.86
CA PHE A 205 3.50 -0.46 -2.66
C PHE A 205 2.18 -0.96 -2.08
N ILE A 206 1.85 -2.22 -2.35
CA ILE A 206 0.81 -2.94 -1.62
C ILE A 206 1.48 -3.66 -0.47
N GLY A 207 1.12 -3.31 0.77
CA GLY A 207 1.48 -4.05 1.97
C GLY A 207 0.38 -5.05 2.31
N ALA A 208 0.76 -6.24 2.74
CA ALA A 208 -0.16 -7.15 3.43
C ALA A 208 0.43 -7.52 4.77
N SER A 209 -0.44 -7.71 5.75
CA SER A 209 -0.10 -8.31 7.03
C SER A 209 -0.97 -9.51 7.33
N GLN A 210 -0.46 -10.39 8.18
CA GLN A 210 -1.19 -11.55 8.66
C GLN A 210 -1.04 -11.71 10.17
N ASP A 211 -1.81 -12.62 10.74
CA ASP A 211 -1.53 -13.15 12.07
C ASP A 211 -0.27 -14.03 12.03
N LEU A 212 0.55 -13.92 13.07
CA LEU A 212 1.68 -14.83 13.27
C LEU A 212 1.27 -15.89 14.29
N GLU A 213 0.95 -17.09 13.79
CA GLU A 213 0.69 -18.27 14.60
C GLU A 213 2.02 -18.96 14.95
N PHE A 214 2.21 -19.24 16.24
CA PHE A 214 3.42 -19.91 16.72
C PHE A 214 3.20 -21.41 16.90
N SER A 215 4.22 -22.20 16.59
CA SER A 215 4.17 -23.65 16.73
C SER A 215 4.70 -24.08 18.10
N LEU A 216 3.96 -24.98 18.75
CA LEU A 216 4.37 -25.66 19.97
C LEU A 216 4.63 -27.15 19.75
N ALA A 217 4.82 -27.55 18.49
CA ALA A 217 5.21 -28.92 18.17
C ALA A 217 6.52 -29.26 18.88
N ASN A 218 6.54 -30.38 19.61
CA ASN A 218 7.67 -30.83 20.43
C ASN A 218 8.07 -29.91 21.60
N ALA A 219 7.17 -29.05 22.09
CA ALA A 219 7.43 -28.26 23.29
C ALA A 219 7.74 -29.18 24.50
N PRO A 220 8.82 -28.95 25.29
CA PRO A 220 9.17 -29.81 26.41
C PRO A 220 8.07 -29.83 27.48
N SER A 221 7.60 -31.05 27.82
CA SER A 221 6.54 -31.26 28.81
C SER A 221 7.09 -31.23 30.23
N GLY A 222 6.40 -30.54 31.13
CA GLY A 222 6.82 -30.44 32.54
C GLY A 222 6.80 -29.01 33.05
N GLN A 223 7.55 -28.77 34.13
CA GLN A 223 7.76 -27.45 34.71
C GLN A 223 9.06 -26.86 34.17
N ASN A 224 8.98 -25.86 33.32
CA ASN A 224 10.13 -25.21 32.68
C ASN A 224 10.36 -23.82 33.28
N LEU A 225 11.59 -23.32 33.24
CA LEU A 225 11.88 -21.92 33.60
C LEU A 225 11.34 -20.99 32.50
N PHE A 226 11.58 -21.35 31.25
CA PHE A 226 11.10 -20.63 30.09
C PHE A 226 10.71 -21.60 28.97
N LEU A 227 9.93 -21.10 28.02
CA LEU A 227 9.78 -21.71 26.70
C LEU A 227 10.06 -20.65 25.66
N MET A 228 10.92 -20.97 24.70
CA MET A 228 11.18 -20.13 23.54
C MET A 228 10.65 -20.85 22.30
N PHE A 229 9.72 -20.24 21.57
CA PHE A 229 9.03 -20.88 20.45
C PHE A 229 8.71 -19.89 19.33
N THR A 230 8.71 -20.39 18.10
CA THR A 230 8.49 -19.58 16.89
C THR A 230 7.49 -20.25 15.96
N LYS A 231 7.21 -19.66 14.80
CA LYS A 231 6.34 -20.24 13.76
C LYS A 231 6.92 -21.56 13.23
N ALA A 232 6.08 -22.37 12.59
CA ALA A 232 6.57 -23.51 11.84
C ALA A 232 7.48 -23.05 10.68
N ASN A 233 8.62 -23.72 10.49
CA ASN A 233 9.61 -23.44 9.44
C ASN A 233 10.07 -21.97 9.40
N PRO A 234 10.68 -21.45 10.48
CA PRO A 234 11.10 -20.06 10.54
C PRO A 234 12.27 -19.78 9.57
N ALA A 235 12.36 -18.54 9.08
CA ALA A 235 13.53 -18.02 8.39
C ALA A 235 14.72 -17.96 9.36
N THR A 236 15.90 -18.32 8.86
CA THR A 236 17.13 -18.37 9.66
C THR A 236 18.32 -17.77 8.93
N GLU A 237 19.28 -17.29 9.71
CA GLU A 237 20.59 -16.86 9.25
C GLU A 237 21.69 -17.40 10.15
N THR A 238 22.93 -17.48 9.65
CA THR A 238 24.09 -17.84 10.48
C THR A 238 24.88 -16.59 10.82
N VAL A 239 24.89 -16.22 12.10
CA VAL A 239 25.65 -15.07 12.62
C VAL A 239 26.69 -15.59 13.60
N ASN A 240 27.97 -15.34 13.30
CA ASN A 240 29.10 -15.77 14.14
C ASN A 240 29.10 -17.28 14.48
N GLY A 241 28.65 -18.12 13.54
CA GLY A 241 28.60 -19.57 13.71
C GLY A 241 27.40 -20.10 14.50
N VAL A 242 26.46 -19.23 14.90
CA VAL A 242 25.19 -19.61 15.53
C VAL A 242 24.06 -19.43 14.51
N VAL A 243 23.21 -20.45 14.36
CA VAL A 243 22.01 -20.34 13.52
C VAL A 243 20.93 -19.61 14.34
N ARG A 244 20.45 -18.50 13.80
CA ARG A 244 19.48 -17.60 14.44
C ARG A 244 18.21 -17.51 13.62
N ILE A 245 17.07 -17.51 14.31
CA ILE A 245 15.74 -17.33 13.74
C ILE A 245 15.50 -15.83 13.56
N THR A 246 15.29 -15.37 12.32
CA THR A 246 15.04 -13.95 12.02
C THR A 246 13.57 -13.56 12.18
N ASP A 247 12.66 -14.53 12.05
CA ASP A 247 11.23 -14.33 12.31
C ASP A 247 10.96 -14.05 13.80
N PRO A 248 9.82 -13.44 14.14
CA PRO A 248 9.48 -13.22 15.53
C PRO A 248 9.40 -14.55 16.31
N THR A 249 9.87 -14.51 17.54
CA THR A 249 9.90 -15.63 18.47
C THR A 249 9.30 -15.17 19.79
N ILE A 250 8.57 -16.05 20.46
CA ILE A 250 7.98 -15.79 21.78
C ILE A 250 8.83 -16.47 22.83
N ILE A 251 9.11 -15.73 23.91
CA ILE A 251 9.67 -16.26 25.15
C ILE A 251 8.59 -16.18 26.21
N ALA A 252 8.16 -17.33 26.72
CA ALA A 252 7.15 -17.43 27.74
C ALA A 252 7.75 -17.90 29.08
N THR A 253 7.41 -17.22 30.17
CA THR A 253 7.83 -17.57 31.54
C THR A 253 6.66 -17.44 32.50
N GLY A 254 6.78 -18.02 33.70
CA GLY A 254 5.90 -17.66 34.81
C GLY A 254 5.97 -16.16 35.16
N LYS A 255 5.07 -15.70 36.03
CA LYS A 255 4.99 -14.29 36.47
C LYS A 255 6.18 -13.88 37.35
N ASN A 256 6.85 -14.77 38.06
CA ASN A 256 8.05 -14.45 38.82
C ASN A 256 9.01 -15.63 38.74
N PRO A 257 9.61 -15.89 37.56
CA PRO A 257 10.49 -17.03 37.37
C PRO A 257 11.75 -16.88 38.23
N ALA A 258 12.39 -18.01 38.55
CA ALA A 258 13.58 -18.01 39.37
C ALA A 258 14.76 -17.33 38.64
N ASP A 259 15.31 -16.27 39.23
CA ASP A 259 16.54 -15.63 38.76
C ASP A 259 17.75 -16.50 39.17
N GLN A 260 18.16 -17.41 38.28
CA GLN A 260 19.26 -18.32 38.53
C GLN A 260 20.61 -17.59 38.61
N SER A 261 20.74 -16.48 37.88
CA SER A 261 21.93 -15.62 37.92
C SER A 261 22.16 -15.00 39.31
N SER A 262 21.08 -14.79 40.09
CA SER A 262 21.14 -14.37 41.50
C SER A 262 21.33 -15.54 42.49
N GLY A 263 21.36 -16.78 42.00
CA GLY A 263 21.51 -17.99 42.79
C GLY A 263 20.20 -18.68 43.18
N ALA A 264 19.05 -18.27 42.63
CA ALA A 264 17.77 -18.94 42.86
C ALA A 264 17.71 -20.30 42.16
N ASN A 265 16.94 -21.24 42.73
CA ASN A 265 16.65 -22.53 42.10
C ASN A 265 15.31 -22.44 41.35
N ILE A 266 15.16 -23.15 40.24
CA ILE A 266 13.90 -23.16 39.46
C ILE A 266 12.67 -23.44 40.33
N THR A 267 12.78 -24.29 41.35
CA THR A 267 11.67 -24.62 42.25
C THR A 267 11.26 -23.51 43.22
N THR A 268 11.93 -22.35 43.18
CA THR A 268 11.67 -21.20 44.07
C THR A 268 10.96 -20.04 43.37
N GLY A 269 10.83 -20.08 42.05
CA GLY A 269 10.08 -19.11 41.26
C GLY A 269 8.94 -19.78 40.48
N ASP A 270 8.18 -18.95 39.76
CA ASP A 270 7.07 -19.41 38.95
C ASP A 270 7.57 -20.13 37.69
N THR A 271 7.05 -21.33 37.43
CA THR A 271 7.39 -22.12 36.23
C THR A 271 6.34 -21.93 35.15
N ILE A 272 6.74 -22.15 33.89
CA ILE A 272 5.78 -22.33 32.80
C ILE A 272 5.60 -23.81 32.52
N ASN A 273 4.35 -24.23 32.40
CA ASN A 273 4.00 -25.63 32.23
C ASN A 273 3.33 -25.85 30.89
N THR A 274 3.74 -26.91 30.20
CA THR A 274 3.02 -27.40 29.01
C THR A 274 2.63 -28.85 29.19
N SER A 275 1.49 -29.21 28.61
CA SER A 275 1.05 -30.59 28.47
C SER A 275 0.78 -30.92 27.00
N GLN A 276 1.32 -32.03 26.52
CA GLN A 276 1.08 -32.55 25.16
C GLN A 276 -0.08 -33.57 25.11
N ALA A 277 -0.81 -33.78 26.21
CA ALA A 277 -1.78 -34.86 26.33
C ALA A 277 -3.10 -34.55 25.59
N GLY A 278 -3.16 -34.92 24.31
CA GLY A 278 -4.42 -35.19 23.59
C GLY A 278 -5.16 -34.01 22.94
N GLY A 279 -4.56 -32.81 22.87
CA GLY A 279 -5.13 -31.61 22.24
C GLY A 279 -4.06 -30.58 21.85
N PRO A 280 -4.43 -29.37 21.40
CA PRO A 280 -3.47 -28.28 21.18
C PRO A 280 -2.72 -27.98 22.50
N THR A 281 -1.40 -27.75 22.42
CA THR A 281 -0.55 -27.49 23.59
C THR A 281 -1.08 -26.29 24.36
N THR A 282 -1.40 -26.50 25.64
CA THR A 282 -1.85 -25.44 26.54
C THR A 282 -0.71 -25.00 27.45
N PHE A 283 -0.77 -23.74 27.86
CA PHE A 283 0.11 -23.15 28.86
C PHE A 283 -0.63 -22.97 30.17
N GLY A 284 0.00 -23.45 31.23
CA GLY A 284 -0.29 -23.01 32.58
C GLY A 284 0.99 -22.64 33.31
N THR A 285 0.89 -22.50 34.62
CA THR A 285 2.02 -22.18 35.49
C THR A 285 1.98 -23.07 36.72
N ASN A 286 3.11 -23.22 37.41
CA ASN A 286 3.22 -23.86 38.72
C ASN A 286 2.47 -25.20 38.85
N ASN A 287 1.20 -25.17 39.30
CA ASN A 287 0.34 -26.34 39.46
C ASN A 287 -0.55 -26.65 38.23
N GLN A 288 -0.04 -26.41 37.02
CA GLN A 288 -0.61 -26.74 35.70
C GLN A 288 -1.69 -25.79 35.16
N MET A 289 -2.45 -25.09 36.00
CA MET A 289 -3.36 -24.02 35.57
C MET A 289 -2.94 -22.68 36.18
N ILE A 290 -3.35 -21.56 35.59
CA ILE A 290 -3.11 -20.22 36.13
C ILE A 290 -4.11 -19.95 37.26
N THR A 291 -3.66 -20.13 38.51
CA THR A 291 -4.46 -19.88 39.71
C THR A 291 -4.42 -18.40 40.12
N GLU A 292 -5.20 -17.99 41.13
CA GLU A 292 -5.35 -16.58 41.47
C GLU A 292 -4.01 -15.88 41.71
N GLN A 293 -3.82 -14.72 41.08
CA GLN A 293 -2.60 -13.90 41.13
C GLN A 293 -1.37 -14.47 40.42
N GLU A 294 -1.44 -15.69 39.87
CA GLU A 294 -0.42 -16.23 38.98
C GLU A 294 -0.62 -15.69 37.55
N GLY A 295 0.38 -15.91 36.69
CA GLY A 295 0.33 -15.45 35.32
C GLY A 295 1.52 -15.90 34.49
N ILE A 296 1.44 -15.59 33.20
CA ILE A 296 2.49 -15.89 32.21
C ILE A 296 2.93 -14.59 31.56
N ARG A 297 4.24 -14.37 31.48
CA ARG A 297 4.81 -13.32 30.65
C ARG A 297 5.16 -13.88 29.28
N TYR A 298 4.77 -13.17 28.23
CA TYR A 298 5.18 -13.42 26.86
C TYR A 298 6.02 -12.23 26.40
N SER A 299 7.26 -12.48 25.99
CA SER A 299 8.16 -11.49 25.39
C SER A 299 8.38 -11.79 23.93
N PHE A 300 8.42 -10.77 23.08
CA PHE A 300 8.51 -10.91 21.64
C PHE A 300 9.93 -10.51 21.22
N VAL A 301 10.63 -11.41 20.55
CA VAL A 301 12.06 -11.25 20.22
C VAL A 301 12.35 -11.63 18.77
N THR A 302 13.54 -11.26 18.30
CA THR A 302 14.13 -11.69 17.03
C THR A 302 15.57 -12.16 17.23
N GLY A 303 16.06 -12.92 16.25
CA GLY A 303 17.40 -13.49 16.28
C GLY A 303 17.58 -14.52 17.39
N ALA A 304 16.51 -15.25 17.73
CA ALA A 304 16.55 -16.32 18.73
C ALA A 304 17.47 -17.45 18.26
N ARG A 305 18.24 -18.03 19.18
CA ARG A 305 19.13 -19.16 18.87
C ARG A 305 18.31 -20.42 18.57
N GLN A 306 18.52 -21.02 17.39
CA GLN A 306 17.62 -22.04 16.85
C GLN A 306 17.62 -23.36 17.65
N ASP A 307 18.77 -23.78 18.18
CA ASP A 307 18.89 -24.98 19.01
C ASP A 307 18.30 -24.80 20.42
N MET A 308 18.09 -23.56 20.86
CA MET A 308 17.43 -23.23 22.13
C MET A 308 15.96 -22.81 21.94
N THR A 309 15.38 -23.06 20.76
CA THR A 309 14.00 -22.68 20.41
C THR A 309 13.22 -23.92 19.98
N ILE A 310 11.96 -24.05 20.41
CA ILE A 310 11.03 -25.08 19.95
C ILE A 310 10.94 -25.04 18.41
N PRO A 311 11.07 -26.20 17.73
CA PRO A 311 10.96 -27.57 18.24
C PRO A 311 12.25 -28.22 18.76
N ASN A 312 13.38 -27.51 18.80
CA ASN A 312 14.67 -28.09 19.17
C ASN A 312 14.99 -28.00 20.67
N LEU A 313 14.30 -27.12 21.40
CA LEU A 313 14.47 -26.91 22.84
C LEU A 313 14.05 -28.14 23.64
N ASP A 314 14.96 -28.67 24.48
CA ASP A 314 14.63 -29.70 25.46
C ASP A 314 14.35 -29.14 26.86
N GLN A 315 13.84 -30.00 27.75
CA GLN A 315 13.46 -29.63 29.11
C GLN A 315 14.67 -29.17 29.96
N ASN A 316 15.82 -29.82 29.85
CA ASN A 316 17.00 -29.44 30.64
C ASN A 316 17.54 -28.09 30.18
N GLU A 317 17.46 -27.82 28.87
CA GLU A 317 17.83 -26.53 28.30
C GLU A 317 16.86 -25.42 28.69
N ALA A 318 15.55 -25.73 28.72
CA ALA A 318 14.47 -24.84 29.12
C ALA A 318 14.49 -24.49 30.62
N ASP A 319 15.24 -25.24 31.43
CA ASP A 319 15.43 -25.01 32.86
C ASP A 319 16.63 -24.09 33.16
N ILE A 320 17.38 -23.64 32.15
CA ILE A 320 18.61 -22.86 32.32
C ILE A 320 18.41 -21.42 31.81
N GLU A 321 18.45 -20.45 32.71
CA GLU A 321 18.23 -19.03 32.39
C GLU A 321 19.17 -18.50 31.30
N SER A 322 20.44 -18.92 31.31
CA SER A 322 21.42 -18.47 30.31
C SER A 322 21.12 -18.94 28.89
N ASN A 323 20.20 -19.89 28.69
CA ASN A 323 19.81 -20.40 27.38
C ASN A 323 18.76 -19.54 26.68
N ILE A 324 18.25 -18.48 27.34
CA ILE A 324 17.36 -17.47 26.76
C ILE A 324 18.16 -16.57 25.79
N ASP A 325 18.59 -17.12 24.66
CA ASP A 325 19.51 -16.47 23.69
C ASP A 325 18.77 -15.86 22.50
N PHE A 326 18.80 -14.52 22.40
CA PHE A 326 18.21 -13.72 21.32
C PHE A 326 19.01 -12.43 21.12
N THR A 327 18.77 -11.70 20.03
CA THR A 327 19.57 -10.51 19.67
C THR A 327 18.77 -9.23 19.47
N GLY A 328 17.44 -9.32 19.35
CA GLY A 328 16.56 -8.17 19.21
C GLY A 328 15.22 -8.39 19.88
N VAL A 329 14.49 -7.30 20.11
CA VAL A 329 13.07 -7.33 20.52
C VAL A 329 12.20 -7.15 19.28
N PHE A 330 11.01 -7.76 19.30
CA PHE A 330 9.99 -7.55 18.29
C PHE A 330 8.87 -6.67 18.87
N ASN A 331 8.52 -5.60 18.18
CA ASN A 331 7.51 -4.66 18.63
C ASN A 331 6.18 -4.97 17.93
N ALA A 332 5.11 -5.09 18.71
CA ALA A 332 3.75 -5.28 18.21
C ALA A 332 2.80 -4.33 18.92
N LYS A 333 1.69 -3.95 18.26
CA LYS A 333 0.64 -3.11 18.88
C LYS A 333 -0.58 -3.91 19.32
N MET A 334 -0.69 -5.14 18.83
CA MET A 334 -1.81 -6.05 19.07
C MET A 334 -1.32 -7.48 19.21
N ALA A 335 -1.97 -8.23 20.10
CA ALA A 335 -1.82 -9.67 20.21
C ALA A 335 -3.14 -10.26 20.73
N ASN A 336 -3.32 -11.56 20.52
CA ASN A 336 -4.42 -12.30 21.13
C ASN A 336 -3.94 -13.61 21.74
N PHE A 337 -4.81 -14.17 22.57
CA PHE A 337 -4.63 -15.48 23.17
C PHE A 337 -5.98 -16.13 23.45
N ASP A 338 -5.99 -17.45 23.46
CA ASP A 338 -7.17 -18.25 23.72
C ASP A 338 -7.21 -18.67 25.19
N VAL A 339 -8.39 -18.64 25.80
CA VAL A 339 -8.66 -19.29 27.08
C VAL A 339 -9.21 -20.67 26.78
N VAL A 340 -8.37 -21.70 26.96
CA VAL A 340 -8.60 -23.03 26.37
C VAL A 340 -9.18 -24.04 27.37
N GLN A 341 -8.85 -23.92 28.65
CA GLN A 341 -9.40 -24.79 29.70
C GLN A 341 -9.79 -23.96 30.92
N LEU A 342 -10.88 -24.37 31.57
CA LEU A 342 -11.41 -23.77 32.79
C LEU A 342 -12.34 -24.76 33.49
N GLN A 343 -12.44 -24.69 34.82
CA GLN A 343 -13.37 -25.53 35.60
C GLN A 343 -14.83 -25.31 35.16
N SER A 344 -15.49 -26.38 34.67
CA SER A 344 -16.84 -26.30 34.07
C SER A 344 -17.87 -25.55 34.93
N GLY A 345 -18.66 -24.69 34.28
CA GLY A 345 -19.72 -23.89 34.92
C GLY A 345 -19.23 -22.66 35.68
N LYS A 346 -17.94 -22.33 35.60
CA LYS A 346 -17.36 -21.13 36.20
C LYS A 346 -16.92 -20.11 35.14
N SER A 347 -16.51 -18.93 35.59
CA SER A 347 -15.82 -17.91 34.79
C SER A 347 -14.54 -17.45 35.48
N ALA A 348 -13.59 -16.94 34.70
CA ALA A 348 -12.32 -16.40 35.17
C ALA A 348 -12.32 -14.87 35.20
N VAL A 349 -11.33 -14.32 35.91
CA VAL A 349 -10.93 -12.93 35.83
C VAL A 349 -9.55 -12.88 35.15
N VAL A 350 -9.47 -12.29 33.97
CA VAL A 350 -8.21 -12.17 33.22
C VAL A 350 -7.72 -10.74 33.33
N LYS A 351 -6.44 -10.56 33.65
CA LYS A 351 -5.80 -9.26 33.73
C LYS A 351 -4.61 -9.20 32.78
N ILE A 352 -4.49 -8.12 32.02
CA ILE A 352 -3.49 -7.95 30.97
C ILE A 352 -2.71 -6.66 31.22
N SER A 353 -1.39 -6.77 31.27
CA SER A 353 -0.46 -5.64 31.39
C SER A 353 0.59 -5.71 30.27
N ALA A 354 0.77 -4.64 29.50
CA ALA A 354 1.76 -4.58 28.42
C ALA A 354 2.98 -3.72 28.80
N PHE A 355 4.15 -4.06 28.24
CA PHE A 355 5.42 -3.45 28.57
C PHE A 355 6.37 -3.35 27.37
N ASN A 356 7.28 -2.39 27.43
CA ASN A 356 8.51 -2.35 26.65
C ASN A 356 9.69 -2.73 27.54
N THR A 357 10.51 -3.66 27.03
CA THR A 357 11.76 -4.12 27.62
C THR A 357 12.94 -3.82 26.69
N ALA A 358 14.15 -3.77 27.25
CA ALA A 358 15.38 -3.66 26.47
C ALA A 358 15.80 -5.03 25.91
N VAL A 359 16.83 -5.06 25.06
CA VAL A 359 17.42 -6.34 24.61
C VAL A 359 18.28 -6.91 25.73
N GLU A 360 17.71 -7.83 26.51
CA GLU A 360 18.32 -8.42 27.71
C GLU A 360 18.34 -9.94 27.58
N SER A 361 19.39 -10.48 26.94
CA SER A 361 19.50 -11.91 26.67
C SER A 361 20.29 -12.68 27.73
N GLY A 362 20.05 -13.99 27.80
CA GLY A 362 20.66 -14.95 28.69
C GLY A 362 20.27 -14.67 30.14
N ALA A 363 21.27 -14.73 31.02
CA ALA A 363 21.13 -14.46 32.45
C ALA A 363 20.67 -13.03 32.80
N ASN A 364 20.54 -12.13 31.82
CA ASN A 364 19.99 -10.78 32.06
C ASN A 364 18.48 -10.73 31.85
N PHE A 365 17.85 -11.75 31.25
CA PHE A 365 16.45 -11.68 30.83
C PHE A 365 15.49 -11.51 32.01
N ILE A 366 15.67 -12.28 33.10
CA ILE A 366 14.81 -12.20 34.29
C ILE A 366 15.16 -10.95 35.10
N ASN A 367 16.45 -10.64 35.23
CA ASN A 367 16.95 -9.40 35.84
C ASN A 367 16.30 -8.14 35.25
N GLY A 368 16.07 -8.16 33.93
CA GLY A 368 15.51 -7.05 33.17
C GLY A 368 14.10 -6.63 33.56
N TYR A 369 13.32 -7.50 34.21
CA TYR A 369 11.90 -7.24 34.51
C TYR A 369 11.67 -5.98 35.34
N VAL A 370 12.64 -5.58 36.18
CA VAL A 370 12.54 -4.36 36.99
C VAL A 370 12.72 -3.08 36.17
N GLY A 371 13.29 -3.17 34.97
CA GLY A 371 13.54 -2.05 34.05
C GLY A 371 12.43 -1.81 33.02
N ASP A 372 11.41 -2.66 33.00
CA ASP A 372 10.32 -2.61 32.03
C ASP A 372 9.47 -1.34 32.17
N THR A 373 9.15 -0.73 31.03
CA THR A 373 8.25 0.43 30.96
C THR A 373 6.85 -0.01 30.59
N SER A 374 5.84 0.37 31.38
CA SER A 374 4.44 0.02 31.07
C SER A 374 3.93 0.73 29.81
N VAL A 375 3.18 0.00 28.99
CA VAL A 375 2.45 0.48 27.83
C VAL A 375 0.96 0.29 28.07
N ALA A 376 0.16 1.36 27.95
CA ALA A 376 -1.26 1.29 28.27
C ALA A 376 -2.05 0.54 27.20
N ILE A 377 -2.94 -0.36 27.63
CA ILE A 377 -3.96 -1.02 26.81
C ILE A 377 -5.14 -0.06 26.62
N THR A 378 -5.58 0.11 25.38
CA THR A 378 -6.65 1.05 24.99
C THR A 378 -7.92 0.36 24.55
N ASN A 379 -7.83 -0.88 24.08
CA ASN A 379 -8.98 -1.65 23.63
C ASN A 379 -8.80 -3.13 23.94
N VAL A 380 -9.90 -3.80 24.28
CA VAL A 380 -9.98 -5.26 24.39
C VAL A 380 -11.24 -5.74 23.66
N ARG A 381 -11.07 -6.80 22.87
CA ARG A 381 -12.14 -7.53 22.20
C ARG A 381 -12.15 -8.96 22.69
N VAL A 382 -13.34 -9.52 22.92
CA VAL A 382 -13.53 -10.93 23.24
C VAL A 382 -14.29 -11.59 22.11
N PHE A 383 -13.77 -12.70 21.61
CA PHE A 383 -14.38 -13.49 20.55
C PHE A 383 -14.82 -14.84 21.09
N ASN A 384 -15.91 -15.36 20.53
CA ASN A 384 -16.25 -16.78 20.71
C ASN A 384 -15.55 -17.59 19.61
N ILE A 385 -14.58 -18.42 19.99
CA ILE A 385 -13.76 -19.19 19.04
C ILE A 385 -14.62 -20.07 18.13
N SER A 386 -15.68 -20.68 18.66
CA SER A 386 -16.54 -21.60 17.89
C SER A 386 -17.37 -20.91 16.80
N THR A 387 -17.65 -19.62 16.95
CA THR A 387 -18.43 -18.84 15.98
C THR A 387 -17.60 -17.81 15.21
N GLY A 388 -16.39 -17.51 15.66
CA GLY A 388 -15.53 -16.44 15.12
C GLY A 388 -16.07 -15.03 15.37
N GLN A 389 -17.14 -14.86 16.15
CA GLN A 389 -17.78 -13.56 16.36
C GLN A 389 -17.18 -12.82 17.55
N VAL A 390 -17.01 -11.51 17.43
CA VAL A 390 -16.83 -10.61 18.57
C VAL A 390 -18.09 -10.67 19.42
N ILE A 391 -17.95 -10.98 20.71
CA ILE A 391 -19.04 -11.03 21.69
C ILE A 391 -18.98 -9.91 22.71
N GLU A 392 -17.82 -9.30 22.91
CA GLU A 392 -17.64 -8.10 23.74
C GLU A 392 -16.56 -7.21 23.13
N ASN A 393 -16.77 -5.90 23.16
CA ASN A 393 -15.78 -4.93 22.71
C ASN A 393 -15.79 -3.73 23.65
N SER A 394 -14.63 -3.39 24.22
CA SER A 394 -14.53 -2.33 25.21
C SER A 394 -14.87 -0.93 24.71
N ASN A 395 -14.93 -0.72 23.39
CA ASN A 395 -15.42 0.52 22.77
C ASN A 395 -16.97 0.64 22.77
N GLY A 396 -17.69 -0.39 23.21
CA GLY A 396 -19.14 -0.45 23.30
C GLY A 396 -19.88 -0.87 22.02
N SER A 397 -19.17 -1.22 20.94
CA SER A 397 -19.80 -1.62 19.66
C SER A 397 -20.53 -2.96 19.74
N VAL A 398 -20.08 -3.85 20.63
CA VAL A 398 -20.67 -5.15 20.95
C VAL A 398 -20.62 -5.30 22.46
N ASN A 399 -21.68 -5.81 23.07
CA ASN A 399 -21.79 -5.89 24.53
C ASN A 399 -22.51 -7.17 24.95
N ASP A 400 -21.81 -8.05 25.67
CA ASP A 400 -22.38 -9.21 26.35
C ASP A 400 -22.46 -8.88 27.85
N PRO A 401 -23.66 -8.82 28.45
CA PRO A 401 -23.81 -8.40 29.85
C PRO A 401 -23.15 -9.35 30.86
N SER A 402 -22.71 -10.54 30.44
CA SER A 402 -21.96 -11.48 31.27
C SER A 402 -20.45 -11.24 31.29
N ILE A 403 -19.94 -10.36 30.42
CA ILE A 403 -18.53 -9.98 30.32
C ILE A 403 -18.40 -8.51 30.73
N ASN A 404 -17.39 -8.19 31.54
CA ASN A 404 -17.10 -6.80 31.87
C ASN A 404 -15.61 -6.53 31.71
N ILE A 405 -15.29 -5.46 30.96
CA ILE A 405 -13.93 -4.99 30.71
C ILE A 405 -13.74 -3.65 31.42
N THR A 406 -12.67 -3.54 32.20
CA THR A 406 -12.27 -2.29 32.86
C THR A 406 -10.80 -2.00 32.62
N PHE A 407 -10.46 -0.71 32.59
CA PHE A 407 -9.08 -0.24 32.48
C PHE A 407 -8.71 0.57 33.72
N SER A 408 -7.57 0.26 34.33
CA SER A 408 -7.03 1.01 35.47
C SER A 408 -5.52 1.12 35.32
N GLY A 409 -4.99 2.34 35.29
CA GLY A 409 -3.55 2.58 35.14
C GLY A 409 -2.94 1.97 33.87
N GLY A 410 -3.70 1.85 32.77
CA GLY A 410 -3.25 1.23 31.52
C GLY A 410 -3.34 -0.31 31.48
N VAL A 411 -3.84 -0.94 32.55
CA VAL A 411 -4.04 -2.40 32.66
C VAL A 411 -5.49 -2.74 32.41
N ALA A 412 -5.75 -3.76 31.59
CA ALA A 412 -7.09 -4.27 31.32
C ALA A 412 -7.46 -5.40 32.29
N THR A 413 -8.69 -5.39 32.81
CA THR A 413 -9.27 -6.49 33.61
C THR A 413 -10.60 -6.90 32.98
N ILE A 414 -10.70 -8.19 32.63
CA ILE A 414 -11.86 -8.81 32.00
C ILE A 414 -12.45 -9.83 32.98
N THR A 415 -13.72 -9.67 33.33
CA THR A 415 -14.47 -10.63 34.16
C THR A 415 -15.49 -11.38 33.29
N GLY A 416 -15.88 -12.58 33.71
CA GLY A 416 -16.87 -13.38 32.98
C GLY A 416 -16.28 -14.23 31.86
N VAL A 417 -14.94 -14.34 31.79
CA VAL A 417 -14.23 -15.10 30.76
C VAL A 417 -14.49 -16.60 30.92
N LYS A 418 -14.76 -17.30 29.82
CA LYS A 418 -15.01 -18.76 29.78
C LYS A 418 -14.02 -19.43 28.84
N ALA A 419 -13.87 -20.75 28.99
CA ALA A 419 -13.15 -21.56 28.02
C ALA A 419 -13.81 -21.45 26.62
N GLY A 420 -13.00 -21.40 25.57
CA GLY A 420 -13.44 -21.17 24.20
C GLY A 420 -13.59 -19.69 23.82
N TYR A 421 -13.14 -18.77 24.67
CA TYR A 421 -13.01 -17.36 24.33
C TYR A 421 -11.59 -17.02 23.89
N GLN A 422 -11.47 -16.18 22.87
CA GLN A 422 -10.21 -15.54 22.50
C GLN A 422 -10.26 -14.08 22.96
N ILE A 423 -9.17 -13.60 23.55
CA ILE A 423 -9.04 -12.22 24.00
C ILE A 423 -7.94 -11.55 23.18
N GLU A 424 -8.33 -10.49 22.48
CA GLU A 424 -7.41 -9.63 21.75
C GLU A 424 -7.33 -8.27 22.45
N TYR A 425 -6.14 -7.69 22.49
CA TYR A 425 -5.92 -6.36 23.06
C TYR A 425 -5.10 -5.46 22.12
N THR A 426 -5.33 -4.16 22.24
CA THR A 426 -4.59 -3.10 21.52
C THR A 426 -3.96 -2.14 22.51
N THR A 427 -2.73 -1.71 22.23
CA THR A 427 -1.96 -0.78 23.05
C THR A 427 -1.87 0.64 22.47
N THR A 428 -1.48 1.60 23.31
CA THR A 428 -1.25 3.01 22.95
C THR A 428 -0.10 3.19 21.94
N SER A 429 1.00 2.47 22.17
CA SER A 429 2.19 2.38 21.31
C SER A 429 2.60 0.92 21.20
N ASP A 430 3.61 0.61 20.38
CA ASP A 430 4.13 -0.74 20.34
C ASP A 430 4.66 -1.18 21.72
N HIS A 431 4.51 -2.47 21.99
CA HIS A 431 5.03 -3.19 23.15
C HIS A 431 5.74 -4.46 22.67
N ASN A 432 6.63 -4.98 23.50
CA ASN A 432 7.39 -6.21 23.21
C ASN A 432 7.31 -7.24 24.34
N ARG A 433 6.47 -6.98 25.34
CA ARG A 433 6.17 -7.92 26.41
C ARG A 433 4.74 -7.72 26.93
N VAL A 434 4.08 -8.81 27.31
CA VAL A 434 2.78 -8.81 27.96
C VAL A 434 2.77 -9.78 29.13
N LEU A 435 2.13 -9.40 30.23
CA LEU A 435 1.80 -10.27 31.36
C LEU A 435 0.30 -10.52 31.34
N ILE A 436 -0.08 -11.80 31.27
CA ILE A 436 -1.47 -12.26 31.38
C ILE A 436 -1.62 -13.01 32.69
N GLU A 437 -2.52 -12.53 33.55
CA GLU A 437 -2.70 -13.02 34.91
C GLU A 437 -4.13 -13.47 35.16
N ASN A 438 -4.29 -14.36 36.14
CA ASN A 438 -5.57 -14.50 36.83
C ASN A 438 -5.73 -13.33 37.80
N GLY A 439 -6.60 -12.38 37.44
CA GLY A 439 -6.84 -11.15 38.19
C GLY A 439 -7.73 -11.33 39.41
N ALA A 440 -8.14 -12.56 39.74
CA ALA A 440 -8.93 -12.82 40.94
C ALA A 440 -8.15 -12.54 42.23
N ALA A 441 -8.87 -12.18 43.28
CA ALA A 441 -8.28 -12.05 44.61
C ALA A 441 -7.83 -13.42 45.13
N LEU A 442 -6.74 -13.46 45.90
CA LEU A 442 -6.27 -14.69 46.53
C LEU A 442 -7.39 -15.30 47.39
N ASP A 443 -7.55 -16.61 47.31
CA ASP A 443 -8.59 -17.36 48.04
C ASP A 443 -10.04 -16.95 47.72
N ALA A 444 -10.30 -16.39 46.53
CA ALA A 444 -11.66 -16.07 46.10
C ALA A 444 -12.63 -17.27 46.24
N LYS A 445 -13.91 -16.99 46.47
CA LYS A 445 -14.95 -18.01 46.75
C LYS A 445 -16.15 -17.84 45.83
N GLY A 446 -16.71 -18.96 45.34
CA GLY A 446 -17.82 -18.98 44.38
C GLY A 446 -17.44 -19.51 42.99
N THR A 447 -18.02 -18.94 41.92
CA THR A 447 -17.90 -19.46 40.54
C THR A 447 -17.32 -18.47 39.52
N ALA A 448 -16.79 -17.33 39.97
CA ALA A 448 -16.35 -16.22 39.09
C ALA A 448 -14.84 -15.89 39.19
N HIS A 449 -14.02 -16.90 39.48
CA HIS A 449 -12.55 -16.82 39.67
C HIS A 449 -11.92 -18.17 39.36
N ALA A 450 -12.41 -18.87 38.34
CA ALA A 450 -11.83 -20.16 38.01
C ALA A 450 -10.39 -20.01 37.48
N ASP A 451 -9.58 -20.98 37.84
CA ASP A 451 -8.29 -21.23 37.22
C ASP A 451 -8.49 -21.55 35.73
N PHE A 452 -7.49 -21.20 34.92
CA PHE A 452 -7.56 -21.40 33.48
C PHE A 452 -6.20 -21.70 32.86
N ASP A 453 -6.24 -22.30 31.68
CA ASP A 453 -5.10 -22.43 30.78
C ASP A 453 -5.22 -21.45 29.62
N ILE A 454 -4.08 -21.03 29.11
CA ILE A 454 -3.96 -20.21 27.90
C ILE A 454 -3.45 -21.07 26.74
N GLY A 455 -3.94 -20.82 25.54
CA GLY A 455 -3.41 -21.37 24.30
C GLY A 455 -3.44 -20.33 23.18
N GLY A 456 -3.10 -20.74 21.95
CA GLY A 456 -3.35 -19.93 20.75
C GLY A 456 -2.78 -18.51 20.79
N PHE A 457 -1.63 -18.29 21.44
CA PHE A 457 -1.04 -16.96 21.48
C PHE A 457 -0.61 -16.56 20.07
N THR A 458 -1.05 -15.40 19.59
CA THR A 458 -0.65 -14.87 18.27
C THR A 458 -0.27 -13.40 18.37
N LEU A 459 0.72 -12.99 17.56
CA LEU A 459 1.00 -11.58 17.33
C LEU A 459 0.22 -11.13 16.09
N VAL A 460 -0.64 -10.13 16.28
CA VAL A 460 -1.50 -9.62 15.21
C VAL A 460 -0.73 -8.52 14.47
N GLN A 461 -0.70 -8.58 13.12
CA GLN A 461 0.05 -7.67 12.24
C GLN A 461 1.60 -7.77 12.32
N ALA A 462 2.15 -8.92 12.71
CA ALA A 462 3.59 -9.06 12.99
C ALA A 462 4.49 -9.35 11.77
N SER A 463 3.90 -9.58 10.59
CA SER A 463 4.65 -9.77 9.34
C SER A 463 4.08 -8.84 8.29
N ILE A 464 4.95 -8.08 7.61
CA ILE A 464 4.57 -7.20 6.50
C ILE A 464 5.33 -7.68 5.27
N SER A 465 4.60 -8.25 4.31
CA SER A 465 5.10 -8.44 2.94
C SER A 465 4.61 -7.28 2.09
N LYS A 466 5.41 -6.88 1.10
CA LYS A 466 5.03 -5.81 0.17
C LYS A 466 5.47 -6.10 -1.25
N THR A 467 4.72 -5.59 -2.21
CA THR A 467 5.10 -5.54 -3.63
C THR A 467 4.97 -4.12 -4.16
N GLU A 468 5.88 -3.74 -5.06
CA GLU A 468 5.74 -2.48 -5.80
C GLU A 468 4.48 -2.56 -6.69
N ILE A 469 3.70 -1.48 -6.72
CA ILE A 469 2.50 -1.38 -7.56
C ILE A 469 2.39 -0.04 -8.29
N GLY A 470 3.13 0.99 -7.85
CA GLY A 470 3.06 2.33 -8.42
C GLY A 470 3.43 2.38 -9.90
N SER A 471 4.29 1.48 -10.39
CA SER A 471 4.60 1.32 -11.82
C SER A 471 3.43 0.82 -12.68
N LYS A 472 2.35 0.35 -12.04
CA LYS A 472 1.11 -0.12 -12.66
C LYS A 472 -0.06 0.83 -12.45
N MET A 473 0.14 1.92 -11.71
CA MET A 473 -0.80 3.02 -11.57
C MET A 473 -0.35 4.10 -12.54
N ILE A 474 -1.07 4.20 -13.65
CA ILE A 474 -0.67 4.99 -14.80
C ILE A 474 -1.73 6.08 -15.03
N PHE A 475 -1.25 7.26 -15.36
CA PHE A 475 -2.06 8.39 -15.80
C PHE A 475 -1.53 8.77 -17.18
N GLU A 476 -2.37 8.63 -18.20
CA GLU A 476 -2.05 9.05 -19.56
C GLU A 476 -2.53 10.49 -19.72
N ASP A 477 -1.57 11.39 -19.92
CA ASP A 477 -1.81 12.83 -20.06
C ASP A 477 -2.15 13.17 -21.51
N ASP A 478 -3.22 13.96 -21.72
CA ASP A 478 -3.70 14.32 -23.05
C ASP A 478 -3.15 15.70 -23.50
N GLY A 479 -1.98 15.69 -24.13
CA GLY A 479 -1.35 16.88 -24.67
C GLY A 479 -2.01 17.45 -25.94
N PRO A 480 -1.66 18.67 -26.35
CA PRO A 480 -2.26 19.31 -27.51
C PRO A 480 -1.88 18.62 -28.83
N THR A 481 -2.87 18.29 -29.66
CA THR A 481 -2.68 17.63 -30.97
C THR A 481 -3.17 18.48 -32.13
N ALA A 482 -2.63 18.25 -33.34
CA ALA A 482 -3.00 18.95 -34.59
C ALA A 482 -3.70 18.02 -35.59
N THR A 483 -4.78 17.36 -35.16
CA THR A 483 -5.51 16.33 -35.95
C THR A 483 -6.69 16.88 -36.74
N GLY A 484 -6.99 18.17 -36.61
CA GLY A 484 -8.09 18.84 -37.29
C GLY A 484 -7.84 19.08 -38.78
N THR A 485 -8.88 19.58 -39.48
CA THR A 485 -8.79 19.86 -40.92
C THR A 485 -8.06 21.17 -41.17
N ALA A 486 -7.07 21.16 -42.07
CA ALA A 486 -6.36 22.36 -42.49
C ALA A 486 -7.33 23.43 -43.00
N VAL A 487 -7.11 24.67 -42.55
CA VAL A 487 -7.93 25.82 -42.96
C VAL A 487 -7.36 26.42 -44.23
N THR A 488 -8.22 26.76 -45.18
CA THR A 488 -7.83 27.36 -46.46
C THR A 488 -8.44 28.75 -46.62
N GLY A 489 -7.72 29.63 -47.30
CA GLY A 489 -8.19 30.95 -47.70
C GLY A 489 -7.58 31.31 -49.05
N THR A 490 -8.36 31.94 -49.90
CA THR A 490 -7.94 32.29 -51.26
C THR A 490 -7.97 33.80 -51.43
N VAL A 491 -6.96 34.32 -52.11
CA VAL A 491 -6.89 35.70 -52.57
C VAL A 491 -6.65 35.73 -54.07
N ASP A 492 -6.95 36.86 -54.69
CA ASP A 492 -6.77 37.09 -56.11
C ASP A 492 -6.00 38.40 -56.35
N GLU A 493 -5.02 38.35 -57.26
CA GLU A 493 -4.22 39.50 -57.64
C GLU A 493 -4.99 40.51 -58.49
N ASP A 494 -6.08 40.08 -59.14
CA ASP A 494 -6.94 41.00 -59.91
C ASP A 494 -7.68 42.01 -59.04
N GLY A 495 -7.78 41.75 -57.74
CA GLY A 495 -8.31 42.71 -56.78
C GLY A 495 -7.36 43.84 -56.42
N LEU A 496 -6.09 43.75 -56.83
CA LEU A 496 -5.11 44.81 -56.64
C LEU A 496 -5.34 45.95 -57.63
N ALA A 497 -4.74 47.11 -57.34
CA ALA A 497 -4.85 48.26 -58.23
C ALA A 497 -4.30 47.93 -59.64
N ASN A 498 -5.15 48.09 -60.65
CA ASN A 498 -4.90 47.74 -62.06
C ASN A 498 -4.91 46.24 -62.38
N GLY A 499 -5.49 45.40 -61.52
CA GLY A 499 -5.80 44.01 -61.85
C GLY A 499 -6.81 43.88 -63.01
N ILE A 500 -6.83 42.72 -63.67
CA ILE A 500 -7.60 42.47 -64.90
C ILE A 500 -8.49 41.25 -64.71
N ALA A 501 -9.67 41.46 -64.12
CA ALA A 501 -10.64 40.40 -63.90
C ALA A 501 -11.16 39.73 -65.20
N GLY A 502 -11.47 38.43 -65.11
CA GLY A 502 -12.17 37.65 -66.13
C GLY A 502 -11.30 36.67 -66.93
N GLY A 503 -10.12 36.33 -66.42
CA GLY A 503 -9.20 35.31 -66.90
C GLY A 503 -9.55 33.87 -66.48
N THR A 504 -8.75 32.93 -66.98
CA THR A 504 -8.84 31.52 -66.60
C THR A 504 -8.07 31.28 -65.30
N GLY A 505 -8.78 30.97 -64.22
CA GLY A 505 -8.18 30.71 -62.90
C GLY A 505 -8.59 31.73 -61.84
N ASP A 506 -9.22 32.83 -62.25
CA ASP A 506 -9.68 33.89 -61.36
C ASP A 506 -10.76 33.42 -60.39
N VAL A 507 -10.71 33.98 -59.20
CA VAL A 507 -11.60 33.66 -58.09
C VAL A 507 -12.63 34.77 -57.98
N ALA A 508 -13.90 34.38 -57.97
CA ALA A 508 -15.02 35.32 -57.88
C ALA A 508 -14.88 36.25 -56.66
N GLY A 509 -15.00 37.56 -56.90
CA GLY A 509 -14.94 38.60 -55.87
C GLY A 509 -13.56 39.22 -55.67
N GLU A 510 -12.53 38.72 -56.36
CA GLU A 510 -11.20 39.33 -56.46
C GLU A 510 -10.62 39.74 -55.09
N ALA A 511 -10.77 38.89 -54.08
CA ALA A 511 -10.44 39.25 -52.71
C ALA A 511 -8.93 39.40 -52.54
N THR A 512 -8.44 40.56 -52.07
CA THR A 512 -7.02 40.76 -51.71
C THR A 512 -6.71 40.37 -50.27
N THR A 513 -7.72 39.97 -49.51
CA THR A 513 -7.59 39.56 -48.11
C THR A 513 -8.35 38.27 -47.85
N ALA A 514 -7.78 37.39 -47.04
CA ALA A 514 -8.44 36.20 -46.53
C ALA A 514 -8.20 36.09 -45.03
N GLY A 515 -9.15 35.57 -44.27
CA GLY A 515 -9.00 35.44 -42.81
C GLY A 515 -9.85 34.31 -42.26
N GLY A 516 -9.54 33.89 -41.05
CA GLY A 516 -10.21 32.78 -40.39
C GLY A 516 -9.61 32.48 -39.03
N SER A 517 -9.88 31.27 -38.52
CA SER A 517 -9.32 30.77 -37.27
C SER A 517 -8.63 29.44 -37.48
N VAL A 518 -7.42 29.27 -36.95
CA VAL A 518 -6.71 27.98 -36.93
C VAL A 518 -7.14 27.10 -35.76
N THR A 519 -7.98 27.59 -34.84
CA THR A 519 -8.35 26.86 -33.61
C THR A 519 -8.96 25.49 -33.88
N GLY A 520 -9.67 25.31 -35.01
CA GLY A 520 -10.27 24.01 -35.38
C GLY A 520 -9.27 22.98 -35.92
N ILE A 521 -7.99 23.33 -36.07
CA ILE A 521 -6.91 22.41 -36.45
C ILE A 521 -6.39 21.66 -35.21
N PHE A 522 -6.51 22.26 -34.03
CA PHE A 522 -5.84 21.82 -32.82
C PHE A 522 -6.84 21.43 -31.73
N GLN A 523 -6.51 20.37 -30.99
CA GLN A 523 -7.22 19.96 -29.78
C GLN A 523 -6.35 20.33 -28.57
N SER A 524 -6.95 20.87 -27.52
CA SER A 524 -6.22 21.41 -26.36
C SER A 524 -5.74 20.35 -25.37
N GLY A 525 -6.39 19.19 -25.33
CA GLY A 525 -6.35 18.31 -24.16
C GLY A 525 -7.26 18.75 -23.02
N ALA A 526 -7.18 18.08 -21.88
CA ALA A 526 -7.77 18.39 -20.57
C ALA A 526 -7.04 19.52 -19.82
N ASP A 527 -5.92 19.94 -20.42
CA ASP A 527 -4.94 20.87 -19.94
C ASP A 527 -5.40 22.36 -20.01
N THR A 528 -4.47 23.32 -20.18
CA THR A 528 -4.83 24.75 -20.32
C THR A 528 -5.28 25.14 -21.75
N PRO A 529 -6.04 26.25 -21.92
CA PRO A 529 -6.43 26.73 -23.25
C PRO A 529 -5.23 27.01 -24.17
N LEU A 530 -5.35 26.59 -25.44
CA LEU A 530 -4.31 26.76 -26.46
C LEU A 530 -3.91 28.23 -26.71
N THR A 531 -2.62 28.43 -26.98
CA THR A 531 -2.09 29.67 -27.57
C THR A 531 -1.35 29.39 -28.87
N TYR A 532 -1.44 30.30 -29.84
CA TYR A 532 -0.97 30.05 -31.21
C TYR A 532 0.16 31.01 -31.61
N ALA A 533 1.16 30.49 -32.32
CA ALA A 533 2.28 31.28 -32.84
C ALA A 533 2.75 30.75 -34.20
N LEU A 534 3.43 31.62 -34.96
CA LEU A 534 4.11 31.23 -36.20
C LEU A 534 5.51 30.70 -35.90
N SER A 535 5.91 29.64 -36.60
CA SER A 535 7.31 29.21 -36.63
C SER A 535 8.17 30.30 -37.26
N SER A 536 9.36 30.52 -36.70
CA SER A 536 10.37 31.39 -37.33
C SER A 536 11.09 30.73 -38.51
N ASP A 537 10.98 29.41 -38.63
CA ASP A 537 11.52 28.65 -39.76
C ASP A 537 10.55 28.70 -40.94
N THR A 538 11.01 29.34 -42.03
CA THR A 538 10.25 29.51 -43.28
C THR A 538 10.67 28.53 -44.38
N SER A 539 11.55 27.56 -44.10
CA SER A 539 12.12 26.65 -45.11
C SER A 539 11.08 25.75 -45.79
N GLY A 540 9.93 25.52 -45.16
CA GLY A 540 8.81 24.75 -45.69
C GLY A 540 7.85 25.52 -46.61
N LEU A 541 8.05 26.81 -46.83
CA LEU A 541 7.15 27.65 -47.65
C LEU A 541 7.46 27.53 -49.15
N PRO A 542 6.44 27.69 -50.02
CA PRO A 542 6.61 27.57 -51.47
C PRO A 542 7.53 28.66 -52.03
N ALA A 543 8.32 28.32 -53.05
CA ALA A 543 9.09 29.29 -53.81
C ALA A 543 8.17 30.07 -54.76
N LEU A 544 7.91 31.33 -54.42
CA LEU A 544 7.09 32.24 -55.21
C LEU A 544 7.95 33.39 -55.76
N SER A 545 7.43 34.11 -56.74
CA SER A 545 8.01 35.36 -57.23
C SER A 545 7.02 36.51 -57.08
N SER A 546 7.46 37.73 -57.43
CA SER A 546 6.58 38.84 -57.77
C SER A 546 7.31 39.67 -58.82
N GLY A 547 6.69 39.86 -59.99
CA GLY A 547 7.34 40.53 -61.12
C GLY A 547 8.64 39.86 -61.58
N GLY A 548 8.74 38.53 -61.44
CA GLY A 548 9.93 37.74 -61.77
C GLY A 548 11.08 37.79 -60.75
N VAL A 549 10.91 38.49 -59.62
CA VAL A 549 11.87 38.49 -58.51
C VAL A 549 11.42 37.50 -57.44
N ALA A 550 12.31 36.59 -57.03
CA ALA A 550 12.00 35.58 -56.00
C ALA A 550 11.61 36.23 -54.66
N LEU A 551 10.65 35.64 -53.96
CA LEU A 551 10.24 36.12 -52.64
C LEU A 551 11.23 35.68 -51.55
N VAL A 552 11.39 36.55 -50.56
CA VAL A 552 12.09 36.27 -49.29
C VAL A 552 11.08 36.37 -48.16
N TYR A 553 10.95 35.29 -47.39
CA TYR A 553 10.06 35.21 -46.23
C TYR A 553 10.79 35.59 -44.95
N SER A 554 10.07 36.22 -44.03
CA SER A 554 10.54 36.47 -42.67
C SER A 554 9.36 36.46 -41.72
N VAL A 555 9.56 35.99 -40.50
CA VAL A 555 8.54 35.98 -39.44
C VAL A 555 9.04 36.84 -38.29
N VAL A 556 8.23 37.83 -37.90
CA VAL A 556 8.49 38.69 -36.74
C VAL A 556 7.23 38.73 -35.88
N GLY A 557 7.33 38.25 -34.65
CA GLY A 557 6.17 38.06 -33.78
C GLY A 557 5.16 37.13 -34.45
N GLY A 558 3.89 37.57 -34.53
CA GLY A 558 2.82 36.83 -35.19
C GLY A 558 2.66 37.12 -36.68
N THR A 559 3.61 37.77 -37.36
CA THR A 559 3.46 38.16 -38.77
C THR A 559 4.58 37.60 -39.64
N LEU A 560 4.19 36.85 -40.66
CA LEU A 560 5.01 36.52 -41.82
C LEU A 560 4.90 37.61 -42.88
N THR A 561 6.04 38.07 -43.39
CA THR A 561 6.13 39.02 -44.51
C THR A 561 6.92 38.40 -45.65
N ALA A 562 6.36 38.44 -46.86
CA ALA A 562 7.03 38.06 -48.09
C ALA A 562 7.44 39.31 -48.87
N LYS A 563 8.73 39.46 -49.19
CA LYS A 563 9.30 40.59 -49.96
C LYS A 563 9.84 40.13 -51.30
N ALA A 564 9.72 40.96 -52.35
CA ALA A 564 10.33 40.71 -53.65
C ALA A 564 11.86 40.95 -53.61
N GLY A 565 12.64 39.96 -53.19
CA GLY A 565 14.06 40.07 -52.88
C GLY A 565 14.34 40.70 -51.51
N VAL A 566 15.61 40.64 -51.08
CA VAL A 566 16.04 41.00 -49.69
C VAL A 566 15.74 42.44 -49.28
N ALA A 567 15.71 43.37 -50.24
CA ALA A 567 15.41 44.80 -50.02
C ALA A 567 14.16 45.23 -50.80
N GLY A 568 13.34 44.27 -51.22
CA GLY A 568 12.13 44.50 -51.99
C GLY A 568 10.99 45.12 -51.19
N ALA A 569 9.97 45.52 -51.93
CA ALA A 569 8.68 45.85 -51.34
C ALA A 569 7.97 44.58 -50.86
N ASP A 570 7.10 44.76 -49.87
CA ASP A 570 6.23 43.69 -49.38
C ASP A 570 5.24 43.29 -50.48
N VAL A 571 5.08 41.98 -50.64
CA VAL A 571 4.22 41.33 -51.64
C VAL A 571 2.97 40.79 -50.98
N PHE A 572 3.12 40.16 -49.82
CA PHE A 572 2.00 39.81 -48.95
C PHE A 572 2.43 39.69 -47.49
N THR A 573 1.44 39.72 -46.61
CA THR A 573 1.60 39.44 -45.18
C THR A 573 0.59 38.39 -44.72
N PHE A 574 1.02 37.49 -43.83
CA PHE A 574 0.15 36.60 -43.07
C PHE A 574 0.35 36.88 -41.59
N SER A 575 -0.72 37.18 -40.86
CA SER A 575 -0.70 37.44 -39.43
C SER A 575 -1.49 36.39 -38.69
N LEU A 576 -1.02 35.99 -37.50
CA LEU A 576 -1.64 35.05 -36.58
C LEU A 576 -1.59 35.64 -35.16
N THR A 577 -2.75 35.68 -34.51
CA THR A 577 -2.86 36.10 -33.11
C THR A 577 -2.69 34.92 -32.16
N ALA A 578 -2.36 35.21 -30.89
CA ALA A 578 -2.30 34.19 -29.84
C ALA A 578 -3.64 33.47 -29.59
N ALA A 579 -4.76 34.05 -30.05
CA ALA A 579 -6.10 33.43 -30.01
C ALA A 579 -6.44 32.58 -31.25
N GLY A 580 -5.49 32.44 -32.19
CA GLY A 580 -5.66 31.59 -33.37
C GLY A 580 -6.37 32.26 -34.55
N VAL A 581 -6.74 33.54 -34.45
CA VAL A 581 -7.28 34.31 -35.59
C VAL A 581 -6.14 34.65 -36.54
N TYR A 582 -6.30 34.34 -37.83
CA TYR A 582 -5.35 34.68 -38.88
C TYR A 582 -5.93 35.67 -39.90
N SER A 583 -5.05 36.44 -40.52
CA SER A 583 -5.35 37.30 -41.67
C SER A 583 -4.20 37.30 -42.67
N PHE A 584 -4.52 37.03 -43.94
CA PHE A 584 -3.66 37.16 -45.09
C PHE A 584 -4.03 38.43 -45.86
N THR A 585 -3.03 39.18 -46.32
CA THR A 585 -3.23 40.36 -47.18
C THR A 585 -2.23 40.35 -48.33
N LEU A 586 -2.77 40.35 -49.54
CA LEU A 586 -2.02 40.51 -50.79
C LEU A 586 -1.81 42.00 -51.06
N LEU A 587 -0.57 42.39 -51.34
CA LEU A 587 -0.15 43.79 -51.55
C LEU A 587 0.34 44.04 -52.97
N LYS A 588 0.88 43.01 -53.63
CA LYS A 588 1.41 43.02 -55.00
C LYS A 588 1.10 41.69 -55.71
N PRO A 589 1.02 41.69 -57.05
CA PRO A 589 0.82 40.47 -57.83
C PRO A 589 1.99 39.48 -57.66
N LEU A 590 1.72 38.19 -57.81
CA LEU A 590 2.68 37.08 -57.62
C LEU A 590 3.32 36.63 -58.94
#